data_AF-A0A7R9ZUX9-F1
#
_entry.id   AF-A0A7R9ZUX9-F1
#
_cell.length_a   1.000
_cell.length_b   1.000
_cell.length_c   1.000
_cell.angle_alpha   90.00
_cell.angle_beta   90.00
_cell.angle_gamma   90.00
#
_symmetry.space_group_name_H-M   'P 1'
#
loop_
_entity.id
_entity.type
_entity.pdbx_description
1 polymer ?
#
loop_
_entity_poly.entity_id
_entity_poly.type
_entity_poly.pdbx_seq_one_letter_code
_entity_poly.pdbx_strand_id
1 'polypeptide(L)'
;KEWPPETAGEGVGKLSDDTDKGKDRQAGHGHPKTYVMLRNLPDDFSRDDLLDLLDTEGFDRCYDFVYLPLHLGFSFHFGYAFVNLSNEEEALRFHGHFQGFVQWKCP
;
A
#
# COMPACT_ATOMS: atom_id res chain seq x y z
N LYS A 1 -15.35 23.18 24.11
CA LYS A 1 -14.51 23.25 22.88
C LYS A 1 -14.94 22.13 21.93
N GLU A 2 -16.21 21.88 21.61
CA GLU A 2 -17.34 22.73 21.20
C GLU A 2 -17.02 23.55 19.95
N TRP A 3 -17.22 22.84 18.83
CA TRP A 3 -17.27 23.28 17.45
C TRP A 3 -18.68 23.82 17.16
N PRO A 4 -18.87 24.89 16.37
CA PRO A 4 -20.15 25.62 16.33
C PRO A 4 -21.24 24.85 15.56
N PRO A 5 -22.52 24.98 15.95
CA PRO A 5 -23.67 24.58 15.16
C PRO A 5 -24.19 25.78 14.34
N GLU A 6 -24.27 25.64 13.02
CA GLU A 6 -25.05 26.55 12.18
C GLU A 6 -26.14 25.73 11.47
N THR A 7 -27.33 25.80 12.04
CA THR A 7 -28.60 25.36 11.44
C THR A 7 -29.37 26.59 10.98
N ALA A 8 -29.64 26.71 9.68
CA ALA A 8 -30.86 27.33 9.14
C ALA A 8 -30.88 27.23 7.61
N GLY A 9 -32.00 26.78 7.04
CA GLY A 9 -32.32 27.00 5.62
C GLY A 9 -33.02 25.83 4.93
N GLU A 10 -34.29 25.60 5.26
CA GLU A 10 -35.22 24.80 4.44
C GLU A 10 -35.40 25.41 3.04
N GLY A 11 -35.55 24.55 2.02
CA GLY A 11 -35.90 24.95 0.66
C GLY A 11 -36.21 23.75 -0.24
N VAL A 12 -37.50 23.42 -0.34
CA VAL A 12 -38.08 22.34 -1.17
C VAL A 12 -37.91 22.59 -2.66
N GLY A 13 -37.50 21.55 -3.41
CA GLY A 13 -37.61 21.46 -4.86
C GLY A 13 -37.56 20.00 -5.33
N LYS A 14 -38.70 19.47 -5.78
CA LYS A 14 -38.91 18.10 -6.26
C LYS A 14 -39.05 18.14 -7.78
N LEU A 15 -38.22 17.43 -8.55
CA LEU A 15 -38.64 16.75 -9.78
C LEU A 15 -37.60 15.72 -10.27
N SER A 16 -38.15 14.63 -10.78
CA SER A 16 -37.59 13.36 -11.28
C SER A 16 -36.67 13.46 -12.51
N ASP A 17 -35.74 12.51 -12.64
CA ASP A 17 -35.48 11.82 -13.92
C ASP A 17 -34.75 10.48 -13.68
N ASP A 18 -35.30 9.40 -14.22
CA ASP A 18 -34.69 8.07 -14.29
C ASP A 18 -33.53 8.09 -15.29
N THR A 19 -32.31 7.76 -14.87
CA THR A 19 -31.29 7.22 -15.80
C THR A 19 -30.29 6.31 -15.07
N ASP A 20 -30.36 5.05 -15.48
CA ASP A 20 -29.33 4.00 -15.48
C ASP A 20 -27.89 4.52 -15.71
N LYS A 21 -26.97 4.17 -14.81
CA LYS A 21 -25.73 3.42 -15.09
C LYS A 21 -24.66 3.61 -14.01
N GLY A 22 -23.93 2.51 -13.78
CA GLY A 22 -22.49 2.61 -13.62
C GLY A 22 -22.03 3.09 -12.25
N LYS A 23 -21.76 2.12 -11.37
CA LYS A 23 -20.89 2.30 -10.21
C LYS A 23 -19.45 2.45 -10.71
N ASP A 24 -19.15 3.54 -11.41
CA ASP A 24 -17.79 3.91 -11.73
C ASP A 24 -17.21 4.44 -10.42
N ARG A 25 -16.55 3.56 -9.69
CA ARG A 25 -15.54 3.96 -8.72
C ARG A 25 -14.49 4.69 -9.53
N GLN A 26 -14.68 6.00 -9.71
CA GLN A 26 -13.65 6.90 -10.20
C GLN A 26 -12.45 6.67 -9.28
N ALA A 27 -11.48 5.90 -9.79
CA ALA A 27 -10.13 5.91 -9.27
C ALA A 27 -9.71 7.37 -9.40
N GLY A 28 -9.75 8.08 -8.27
CA GLY A 28 -9.26 9.44 -8.18
C GLY A 28 -7.88 9.48 -8.83
N HIS A 29 -7.57 10.58 -9.51
CA HIS A 29 -6.26 10.84 -10.07
C HIS A 29 -5.24 11.02 -8.93
N GLY A 30 -4.98 9.94 -8.19
CA GLY A 30 -3.92 9.83 -7.23
C GLY A 30 -2.64 9.66 -8.00
N HIS A 31 -1.61 10.38 -7.59
CA HIS A 31 -0.27 10.18 -8.13
C HIS A 31 0.08 8.68 -8.17
N PRO A 32 0.77 8.22 -9.23
CA PRO A 32 1.20 6.83 -9.35
C PRO A 32 1.91 6.42 -8.07
N LYS A 33 1.34 5.44 -7.36
CA LYS A 33 1.90 4.96 -6.09
C LYS A 33 3.02 4.00 -6.42
N THR A 34 4.23 4.52 -6.43
CA THR A 34 5.46 3.70 -6.53
C THR A 34 5.80 3.01 -5.23
N TYR A 35 5.14 3.35 -4.13
CA TYR A 35 5.42 2.81 -2.82
C TYR A 35 4.45 1.71 -2.41
N VAL A 36 4.99 0.59 -1.93
CA VAL A 36 4.25 -0.57 -1.47
C VAL A 36 4.63 -0.92 -0.03
N MET A 37 3.67 -1.51 0.68
CA MET A 37 3.86 -2.02 2.03
C MET A 37 3.75 -3.55 1.99
N LEU A 38 4.86 -4.24 2.25
CA LEU A 38 4.82 -5.68 2.52
C LEU A 38 4.44 -5.88 3.98
N ARG A 39 3.60 -6.88 4.22
CA ARG A 39 3.14 -7.25 5.56
C ARG A 39 3.31 -8.75 5.73
N ASN A 40 3.27 -9.19 6.99
CA ASN A 40 3.39 -10.58 7.38
C ASN A 40 4.77 -11.17 7.06
N LEU A 41 5.83 -10.36 7.24
CA LEU A 41 7.21 -10.84 7.17
C LEU A 41 7.51 -11.71 8.41
N PRO A 42 8.29 -12.79 8.28
CA PRO A 42 8.73 -13.62 9.42
C PRO A 42 9.57 -12.83 10.41
N ASP A 43 9.44 -13.07 11.72
CA ASP A 43 10.10 -12.27 12.77
C ASP A 43 11.64 -12.19 12.66
N ASP A 44 12.26 -13.25 12.12
CA ASP A 44 13.72 -13.36 11.95
C ASP A 44 14.24 -12.75 10.63
N PHE A 45 13.38 -12.18 9.81
CA PHE A 45 13.74 -11.67 8.49
C PHE A 45 14.58 -10.38 8.59
N SER A 46 15.81 -10.41 8.10
CA SER A 46 16.67 -9.22 8.10
C SER A 46 16.40 -8.32 6.89
N ARG A 47 16.96 -7.10 6.91
CA ARG A 47 16.96 -6.22 5.74
C ARG A 47 17.66 -6.87 4.56
N ASP A 48 18.77 -7.57 4.80
CA ASP A 48 19.56 -8.19 3.75
C ASP A 48 18.79 -9.37 3.14
N ASP A 49 18.08 -10.16 3.94
CA ASP A 49 17.20 -11.22 3.43
C ASP A 49 16.06 -10.67 2.56
N LEU A 50 15.53 -9.50 2.92
CA LEU A 50 14.53 -8.81 2.13
C LEU A 50 15.09 -8.36 0.78
N LEU A 51 16.27 -7.73 0.76
CA LEU A 51 16.91 -7.32 -0.49
C LEU A 51 17.21 -8.53 -1.39
N ASP A 52 17.81 -9.57 -0.82
CA ASP A 52 18.10 -10.81 -1.54
C ASP A 52 16.83 -11.48 -2.08
N LEU A 53 15.72 -11.44 -1.32
CA LEU A 53 14.42 -11.93 -1.79
C LEU A 53 13.93 -11.12 -2.98
N LEU A 54 13.92 -9.78 -2.88
CA LEU A 54 13.46 -8.92 -3.98
C LEU A 54 14.27 -9.16 -5.26
N ASP A 55 15.59 -9.28 -5.13
CA ASP A 55 16.48 -9.53 -6.26
C ASP A 55 16.24 -10.92 -6.86
N THR A 56 16.04 -11.95 -6.01
CA THR A 56 15.74 -13.33 -6.45
C THR A 56 14.39 -13.42 -7.18
N GLU A 57 13.38 -12.66 -6.73
CA GLU A 57 12.05 -12.60 -7.34
C GLU A 57 12.00 -11.73 -8.61
N GLY A 58 13.15 -11.19 -9.05
CA GLY A 58 13.28 -10.45 -10.31
C GLY A 58 12.88 -8.98 -10.21
N PHE A 59 13.11 -8.37 -9.05
CA PHE A 59 12.98 -6.93 -8.82
C PHE A 59 14.34 -6.25 -8.58
N ASP A 60 15.45 -6.88 -8.99
CA ASP A 60 16.78 -6.24 -9.00
C ASP A 60 16.72 -4.91 -9.75
N ARG A 61 17.15 -3.83 -9.08
CA ARG A 61 17.11 -2.44 -9.57
C ARG A 61 15.72 -1.89 -9.90
N CYS A 62 14.64 -2.59 -9.53
CA CYS A 62 13.27 -2.10 -9.66
C CYS A 62 12.83 -1.27 -8.44
N TYR A 63 13.66 -1.20 -7.39
CA TYR A 63 13.44 -0.43 -6.18
C TYR A 63 14.62 0.48 -5.88
N ASP A 64 14.34 1.66 -5.32
CA ASP A 64 15.33 2.67 -4.94
C ASP A 64 15.42 2.86 -3.43
N PHE A 65 14.39 2.43 -2.69
CA PHE A 65 14.35 2.56 -1.24
C PHE A 65 13.63 1.37 -0.58
N VAL A 66 14.26 0.81 0.46
CA VAL A 66 13.67 -0.21 1.32
C VAL A 66 13.85 0.20 2.78
N TYR A 67 12.76 0.16 3.54
CA TYR A 67 12.75 0.44 4.97
C TYR A 67 12.06 -0.69 5.73
N LEU A 68 12.84 -1.35 6.58
CA LEU A 68 12.39 -2.36 7.53
C LEU A 68 12.53 -1.76 8.95
N PRO A 69 11.43 -1.29 9.57
CA PRO A 69 11.49 -0.76 10.91
C PRO A 69 11.81 -1.88 11.91
N LEU A 70 12.92 -1.70 12.64
CA LEU A 70 13.39 -2.61 13.68
C LEU A 70 12.91 -2.13 15.06
N HIS A 71 12.58 -3.07 15.94
CA HIS A 71 12.30 -2.72 17.32
C HIS A 71 13.62 -2.48 18.07
N LEU A 72 13.94 -1.22 18.36
CA LEU A 72 15.13 -0.89 19.15
C LEU A 72 14.98 -1.49 20.56
N GLY A 73 15.71 -2.58 20.82
CA GLY A 73 15.65 -3.34 22.08
C GLY A 73 15.26 -4.81 21.95
N PHE A 74 14.71 -5.22 20.79
CA PHE A 74 14.46 -6.63 20.47
C PHE A 74 15.02 -6.96 19.09
N SER A 75 15.47 -8.20 18.88
CA SER A 75 16.05 -8.65 17.61
C SER A 75 15.00 -8.96 16.52
N PHE A 76 13.82 -8.36 16.58
CA PHE A 76 12.72 -8.59 15.61
C PHE A 76 12.17 -7.26 15.07
N HIS A 77 11.55 -7.31 13.89
CA HIS A 77 10.87 -6.19 13.22
C HIS A 77 9.35 -6.29 13.37
N PHE A 78 8.61 -5.26 12.97
CA PHE A 78 7.16 -5.22 13.17
C PHE A 78 6.36 -6.09 12.17
N GLY A 79 7.02 -7.00 11.44
CA GLY A 79 6.37 -7.86 10.45
C GLY A 79 5.90 -7.12 9.20
N TYR A 80 6.38 -5.89 8.97
CA TYR A 80 6.11 -5.12 7.77
C TYR A 80 7.34 -4.38 7.27
N ALA A 81 7.41 -4.21 5.96
CA ALA A 81 8.45 -3.45 5.29
C ALA A 81 7.83 -2.51 4.25
N PHE A 82 8.60 -1.49 3.93
CA PHE A 82 8.21 -0.44 3.04
C PHE A 82 9.19 -0.38 1.88
N VAL A 83 8.68 -0.47 0.66
CA VAL A 83 9.51 -0.53 -0.55
C VAL A 83 9.01 0.54 -1.50
N ASN A 84 9.92 1.40 -1.95
CA ASN A 84 9.68 2.31 -3.06
C ASN A 84 10.23 1.68 -4.34
N LEU A 85 9.38 1.59 -5.36
CA LEU A 85 9.71 1.08 -6.68
C LEU A 85 10.08 2.25 -7.60
N SER A 86 10.80 1.95 -8.67
CA SER A 86 11.28 2.97 -9.62
C SER A 86 10.15 3.57 -10.46
N ASN A 87 9.06 2.84 -10.69
CA ASN A 87 7.92 3.28 -11.50
C ASN A 87 6.62 2.57 -11.08
N GLU A 88 5.49 3.04 -11.61
CA GLU A 88 4.16 2.49 -11.31
C GLU A 88 3.97 1.06 -11.82
N GLU A 89 4.51 0.74 -13.00
CA GLU A 89 4.37 -0.57 -13.62
C GLU A 89 5.03 -1.66 -12.75
N GLU A 90 6.23 -1.37 -12.21
CA GLU A 90 6.91 -2.24 -11.26
C GLU A 90 6.15 -2.33 -9.95
N ALA A 91 5.56 -1.25 -9.44
CA ALA A 91 4.73 -1.31 -8.23
C ALA A 91 3.48 -2.20 -8.42
N LEU A 92 2.83 -2.14 -9.59
CA LEU A 92 1.71 -3.01 -9.92
C LEU A 92 2.14 -4.47 -10.06
N ARG A 93 3.24 -4.72 -10.77
CA ARG A 93 3.85 -6.05 -10.90
C ARG A 93 4.23 -6.63 -9.54
N PHE A 94 4.86 -5.81 -8.70
CA PHE A 94 5.24 -6.16 -7.33
C PHE A 94 4.02 -6.52 -6.51
N HIS A 95 2.97 -5.71 -6.57
CA HIS A 95 1.73 -5.96 -5.83
C HIS A 95 1.11 -7.30 -6.23
N GLY A 96 0.99 -7.56 -7.54
CA GLY A 96 0.43 -8.83 -8.03
C GLY A 96 1.29 -10.04 -7.67
N HIS A 97 2.61 -9.90 -7.68
CA HIS A 97 3.56 -10.98 -7.38
C HIS A 97 3.58 -11.34 -5.88
N PHE A 98 3.64 -10.34 -5.01
CA PHE A 98 3.75 -10.54 -3.56
C PHE A 98 2.40 -10.66 -2.84
N GLN A 99 1.28 -10.55 -3.56
CA GLN A 99 -0.04 -10.71 -2.97
C GLN A 99 -0.30 -12.17 -2.58
N GLY A 100 -0.40 -12.42 -1.27
CA GLY A 100 -0.54 -13.77 -0.73
C GLY A 100 0.77 -14.57 -0.70
N PHE A 101 1.90 -13.89 -0.83
CA PHE A 101 3.21 -14.52 -0.77
C PHE A 101 3.47 -15.11 0.63
N VAL A 102 3.86 -16.38 0.65
CA VAL A 102 4.16 -17.14 1.88
C VAL A 102 5.52 -17.84 1.81
N GLN A 103 6.22 -17.77 0.67
CA GLN A 103 7.50 -18.43 0.43
C GLN A 103 8.66 -17.55 0.89
N TRP A 104 8.62 -17.12 2.14
CA TRP A 104 9.72 -16.37 2.74
C TRP A 104 10.94 -17.28 2.84
N LYS A 105 12.14 -16.74 2.60
CA LYS A 105 13.38 -17.44 2.93
C LYS A 105 13.42 -17.60 4.45
N CYS A 106 12.97 -18.74 4.95
CA CYS A 106 13.22 -19.17 6.32
C CYS A 106 14.54 -19.98 6.33
N PRO A 107 15.42 -19.77 7.32
CA PRO A 107 16.55 -20.67 7.56
C PRO A 107 16.11 -22.09 7.95
#